data_AF-A0A8T4SRC4-F1
#
_entry.id   AF-A0A8T4SRC4-F1
#
_cell.length_a   1.000
_cell.length_b   1.000
_cell.length_c   1.000
_cell.angle_alpha   90.00
_cell.angle_beta   90.00
_cell.angle_gamma   90.00
#
_symmetry.space_group_name_H-M   'P 1'
#
loop_
_entity.id
_entity.type
_entity.pdbx_description
1 polymer ?
#
loop_
_entity_poly.entity_id
_entity_poly.type
_entity_poly.pdbx_seq_one_letter_code
_entity_poly.pdbx_strand_id
1 'polypeptide(L)'
;MTLLMPTEEEVRAWLLHVAQHASHVEYYLHSCDKGNGDPERPHDLVGDHNKLEWEVLQGMALQYRSRDRAFFNQQVLPSINLHRRGQYHHEIWNGHFSEAPHDDQLVPAIDALCSLMEKRGYQPCVENPETAFVMATRRTRKEGTTFRDPLLREARDLMMAVSRPDITRITSLEDMPNIGIPREMYDRILECFAEAREMLKGHGYHV
;
A
#
# COMPACT_ATOMS: atom_id res chain seq x y z
N MET A 1 22.02 3.87 -17.81
CA MET A 1 20.77 3.12 -18.01
C MET A 1 19.68 4.16 -18.18
N THR A 2 18.86 4.09 -19.22
CA THR A 2 17.82 5.11 -19.46
C THR A 2 16.59 4.75 -18.63
N LEU A 3 16.25 5.61 -17.66
CA LEU A 3 14.97 5.54 -16.95
C LEU A 3 13.85 5.81 -17.95
N LEU A 4 12.87 4.90 -18.01
CA LEU A 4 11.67 5.12 -18.80
C LEU A 4 10.71 6.02 -18.02
N MET A 5 10.04 6.93 -18.73
CA MET A 5 8.97 7.72 -18.14
C MET A 5 7.63 6.97 -18.27
N PRO A 6 6.77 6.98 -17.25
CA PRO A 6 5.42 6.42 -17.37
C PRO A 6 4.55 7.29 -18.29
N THR A 7 3.49 6.71 -18.86
CA THR A 7 2.44 7.47 -19.55
C THR A 7 1.45 8.06 -18.55
N GLU A 8 0.58 8.98 -18.99
CA GLU A 8 -0.49 9.49 -18.13
C GLU A 8 -1.43 8.39 -17.65
N GLU A 9 -1.77 7.41 -18.50
CA GLU A 9 -2.63 6.28 -18.13
C GLU A 9 -1.98 5.39 -17.06
N GLU A 10 -0.68 5.16 -17.17
CA GLU A 10 0.09 4.39 -16.17
C GLU A 10 0.13 5.14 -14.83
N VAL A 11 0.28 6.46 -14.85
CA VAL A 11 0.22 7.31 -13.65
C VAL A 11 -1.19 7.30 -13.05
N ARG A 12 -2.24 7.47 -13.85
CA ARG A 12 -3.65 7.40 -13.37
C ARG A 12 -3.95 6.04 -12.74
N ALA A 13 -3.54 4.95 -13.39
CA ALA A 13 -3.72 3.60 -12.86
C ALA A 13 -2.96 3.39 -11.55
N TRP A 14 -1.76 3.96 -11.41
CA TRP A 14 -1.01 3.93 -10.17
C TRP A 14 -1.71 4.70 -9.05
N LEU A 15 -2.07 5.97 -9.28
CA LEU A 15 -2.73 6.79 -8.27
C LEU A 15 -4.05 6.17 -7.81
N LEU A 16 -4.87 5.63 -8.72
CA LEU A 16 -6.11 4.96 -8.37
C LEU A 16 -5.86 3.73 -7.48
N HIS A 17 -4.85 2.93 -7.81
CA HIS A 17 -4.46 1.78 -7.01
C HIS A 17 -4.00 2.20 -5.61
N VAL A 18 -3.14 3.22 -5.52
CA VAL A 18 -2.67 3.74 -4.23
C VAL A 18 -3.85 4.26 -3.40
N ALA A 19 -4.81 4.95 -4.01
CA ALA A 19 -6.00 5.45 -3.33
C ALA A 19 -6.86 4.32 -2.77
N GLN A 20 -7.11 3.28 -3.57
CA GLN A 20 -7.81 2.07 -3.13
C GLN A 20 -7.10 1.41 -1.96
N HIS A 21 -5.79 1.22 -2.07
CA HIS A 21 -5.00 0.51 -1.08
C HIS A 21 -4.87 1.27 0.24
N ALA A 22 -4.48 2.55 0.20
CA ALA A 22 -4.38 3.38 1.39
C ALA A 22 -5.73 3.44 2.11
N SER A 23 -6.83 3.63 1.37
CA SER A 23 -8.18 3.60 1.94
C SER A 23 -8.53 2.25 2.57
N HIS A 24 -8.16 1.14 1.92
CA HIS A 24 -8.41 -0.21 2.41
C HIS A 24 -7.70 -0.49 3.73
N VAL A 25 -6.42 -0.13 3.81
CA VAL A 25 -5.60 -0.28 5.01
C VAL A 25 -6.14 0.61 6.12
N GLU A 26 -6.37 1.90 5.85
CA GLU A 26 -6.88 2.85 6.84
C GLU A 26 -8.26 2.47 7.37
N TYR A 27 -9.14 1.91 6.54
CA TYR A 27 -10.42 1.37 7.00
C TYR A 27 -10.22 0.30 8.08
N TYR A 28 -9.33 -0.67 7.85
CA TYR A 28 -9.10 -1.74 8.83
C TYR A 28 -8.33 -1.25 10.06
N LEU A 29 -7.32 -0.38 9.89
CA LEU A 29 -6.60 0.21 11.02
C LEU A 29 -7.55 0.94 11.96
N HIS A 30 -8.47 1.75 11.42
CA HIS A 30 -9.47 2.43 12.24
C HIS A 30 -10.53 1.49 12.81
N SER A 31 -11.07 0.57 12.00
CA SER A 31 -12.13 -0.35 12.46
C SER A 31 -11.66 -1.32 13.54
N CYS A 32 -10.36 -1.64 13.55
CA CYS A 32 -9.74 -2.55 14.50
C CYS A 32 -9.04 -1.82 15.67
N ASP A 33 -9.04 -0.49 15.68
CA ASP A 33 -8.31 0.37 16.63
C ASP A 33 -6.82 0.00 16.70
N LYS A 34 -6.12 0.13 15.57
CA LYS A 34 -4.71 -0.24 15.37
C LYS A 34 -3.91 0.86 14.68
N GLY A 35 -2.58 0.85 14.89
CA GLY A 35 -1.63 1.78 14.30
C GLY A 35 -1.81 3.21 14.82
N ASN A 36 -2.22 3.37 16.08
CA ASN A 36 -2.44 4.70 16.66
C ASN A 36 -1.11 5.43 16.94
N GLY A 37 0.02 4.70 16.99
CA GLY A 37 1.36 5.24 17.18
C GLY A 37 2.14 5.47 15.87
N ASP A 38 1.62 5.00 14.72
CA ASP A 38 2.32 5.08 13.45
C ASP A 38 2.41 6.56 12.97
N PRO A 39 3.63 7.12 12.86
CA PRO A 39 3.82 8.52 12.45
C PRO A 39 3.56 8.74 10.96
N GLU A 40 3.47 7.67 10.16
CA GLU A 40 3.33 7.71 8.70
C GLU A 40 1.90 7.38 8.24
N ARG A 41 0.90 7.94 8.95
CA ARG A 41 -0.51 7.90 8.54
C ARG A 41 -0.95 9.19 7.83
N PRO A 42 -1.68 9.11 6.70
CA PRO A 42 -2.28 7.91 6.12
C PRO A 42 -1.26 6.96 5.47
N HIS A 43 -1.49 5.66 5.64
CA HIS A 43 -0.61 4.59 5.18
C HIS A 43 -0.14 4.78 3.74
N ASP A 44 1.19 4.72 3.54
CA ASP A 44 1.89 4.91 2.27
C ASP A 44 1.80 6.29 1.61
N LEU A 45 1.11 7.27 2.20
CA LEU A 45 0.89 8.60 1.58
C LEU A 45 1.75 9.70 2.20
N VAL A 46 2.38 9.43 3.34
CA VAL A 46 3.21 10.37 4.09
C VAL A 46 4.51 9.71 4.53
N GLY A 47 5.45 10.52 5.01
CA GLY A 47 6.81 10.07 5.32
C GLY A 47 7.69 10.01 4.08
N ASP A 48 8.96 9.72 4.29
CA ASP A 48 9.96 9.69 3.23
C ASP A 48 9.70 8.51 2.29
N HIS A 49 9.82 8.75 0.99
CA HIS A 49 9.64 7.71 -0.04
C HIS A 49 8.23 7.07 0.00
N ASN A 50 7.22 7.88 0.32
CA ASN A 50 5.83 7.48 0.20
C ASN A 50 5.45 7.20 -1.28
N LYS A 51 4.31 6.54 -1.50
CA LYS A 51 3.90 6.07 -2.85
C LYS A 51 3.52 7.20 -3.83
N LEU A 52 3.39 8.43 -3.33
CA LEU A 52 3.04 9.61 -4.12
C LEU A 52 4.25 10.48 -4.48
N GLU A 53 5.41 10.29 -3.84
CA GLU A 53 6.66 10.95 -4.24
C GLU A 53 7.08 10.55 -5.65
N TRP A 54 7.63 11.51 -6.42
CA TRP A 54 7.98 11.31 -7.82
C TRP A 54 8.98 10.16 -8.03
N GLU A 55 9.99 10.05 -7.16
CA GLU A 55 11.05 9.05 -7.18
C GLU A 55 10.49 7.62 -7.06
N VAL A 56 9.42 7.45 -6.28
CA VAL A 56 8.73 6.18 -6.11
C VAL A 56 7.70 5.99 -7.22
N LEU A 57 6.82 6.96 -7.41
CA LEU A 57 5.70 6.91 -8.34
C LEU A 57 6.15 6.61 -9.77
N GLN A 58 7.22 7.25 -10.26
CA GLN A 58 7.62 7.12 -11.67
C GLN A 58 7.94 5.67 -12.05
N GLY A 59 8.61 4.91 -11.18
CA GLY A 59 8.93 3.52 -11.42
C GLY A 59 7.77 2.58 -11.08
N MET A 60 6.99 2.92 -10.04
CA MET A 60 5.81 2.12 -9.66
C MET A 60 4.72 2.15 -10.73
N ALA A 61 4.51 3.27 -11.41
CA ALA A 61 3.57 3.39 -12.51
C ALA A 61 3.93 2.50 -13.71
N LEU A 62 5.22 2.27 -13.96
CA LEU A 62 5.67 1.40 -15.06
C LEU A 62 5.27 -0.07 -14.89
N GLN A 63 4.80 -0.50 -13.71
CA GLN A 63 4.32 -1.87 -13.50
C GLN A 63 3.18 -2.27 -14.46
N TYR A 64 2.44 -1.28 -14.98
CA TYR A 64 1.32 -1.51 -15.90
C TYR A 64 1.77 -1.70 -17.35
N ARG A 65 3.04 -1.40 -17.68
CA ARG A 65 3.60 -1.48 -19.03
C ARG A 65 3.85 -2.91 -19.49
N SER A 66 4.44 -3.72 -18.61
CA SER A 66 4.91 -5.06 -18.96
C SER A 66 4.92 -5.98 -17.74
N ARG A 67 4.59 -7.26 -17.98
CA ARG A 67 4.71 -8.34 -17.00
C ARG A 67 6.05 -9.08 -17.09
N ASP A 68 6.94 -8.66 -17.99
CA ASP A 68 8.25 -9.28 -18.14
C ASP A 68 9.10 -9.09 -16.87
N ARG A 69 9.78 -10.17 -16.47
CA ARG A 69 10.55 -10.19 -15.22
C ARG A 69 11.79 -9.30 -15.31
N ALA A 70 12.45 -9.23 -16.47
CA ALA A 70 13.62 -8.38 -16.63
C ALA A 70 13.21 -6.90 -16.61
N PHE A 71 12.12 -6.55 -17.29
CA PHE A 71 11.52 -5.21 -17.20
C PHE A 71 11.19 -4.84 -15.76
N PHE A 72 10.47 -5.70 -15.02
CA PHE A 72 10.13 -5.46 -13.62
C PHE A 72 11.37 -5.20 -12.76
N ASN A 73 12.38 -6.07 -12.85
CA ASN A 73 13.60 -5.96 -12.05
C ASN A 73 14.37 -4.67 -12.37
N GLN A 74 14.33 -4.22 -13.62
CA GLN A 74 15.09 -3.06 -14.08
C GLN A 74 14.37 -1.73 -13.83
N GLN A 75 13.05 -1.67 -14.01
CA GLN A 75 12.28 -0.42 -14.06
C GLN A 75 11.41 -0.21 -12.82
N VAL A 76 10.87 -1.27 -12.22
CA VAL A 76 9.86 -1.18 -11.14
C VAL A 76 10.47 -1.47 -9.77
N LEU A 77 11.26 -2.55 -9.67
CA LEU A 77 11.87 -2.99 -8.42
C LEU A 77 12.74 -1.91 -7.72
N PRO A 78 13.48 -1.03 -8.42
CA PRO A 78 14.20 0.06 -7.77
C PRO A 78 13.29 0.98 -6.94
N SER A 79 12.15 1.41 -7.49
CA SER A 79 11.19 2.26 -6.78
C SER A 79 10.47 1.52 -5.63
N ILE A 80 10.16 0.23 -5.81
CA ILE A 80 9.67 -0.62 -4.69
C ILE A 80 10.67 -0.64 -3.54
N ASN A 81 11.95 -0.83 -3.85
CA ASN A 81 12.99 -0.91 -2.82
C ASN A 81 13.25 0.46 -2.18
N LEU A 82 13.12 1.56 -2.91
CA LEU A 82 13.20 2.91 -2.37
C LEU A 82 12.10 3.13 -1.33
N HIS A 83 10.85 2.88 -1.72
CA HIS A 83 9.68 2.97 -0.83
C HIS A 83 9.85 2.13 0.43
N ARG A 84 10.21 0.84 0.29
CA ARG A 84 10.39 -0.07 1.43
C ARG A 84 11.51 0.33 2.40
N ARG A 85 12.48 1.13 1.95
CA ARG A 85 13.59 1.59 2.79
C ARG A 85 13.32 2.93 3.47
N GLY A 86 12.36 3.70 2.98
CA GLY A 86 12.01 5.01 3.56
C GLY A 86 10.82 4.98 4.51
N GLN A 87 10.07 3.88 4.54
CA GLN A 87 8.79 3.83 5.24
C GLN A 87 8.86 2.97 6.50
N TYR A 88 8.45 3.59 7.61
CA TYR A 88 8.44 3.10 8.98
C TYR A 88 7.86 1.68 9.13
N HIS A 89 6.68 1.43 8.56
CA HIS A 89 6.02 0.14 8.68
C HIS A 89 6.78 -1.01 7.97
N HIS A 90 7.52 -0.72 6.89
CA HIS A 90 8.39 -1.71 6.24
C HIS A 90 9.64 -2.00 7.09
N GLU A 91 10.17 -1.01 7.80
CA GLU A 91 11.29 -1.20 8.73
C GLU A 91 10.89 -2.06 9.93
N ILE A 92 9.69 -1.84 10.50
CA ILE A 92 9.11 -2.72 11.52
C ILE A 92 8.96 -4.14 10.97
N TRP A 93 8.35 -4.30 9.79
CA TRP A 93 8.09 -5.61 9.20
C TRP A 93 9.37 -6.41 8.97
N ASN A 94 10.45 -5.74 8.58
CA ASN A 94 11.76 -6.35 8.33
C ASN A 94 12.61 -6.51 9.61
N GLY A 95 12.06 -6.19 10.77
CA GLY A 95 12.69 -6.43 12.07
C GLY A 95 13.77 -5.41 12.42
N HIS A 96 13.81 -4.25 11.76
CA HIS A 96 14.72 -3.16 12.13
C HIS A 96 14.28 -2.46 13.42
N PHE A 97 12.98 -2.49 13.74
CA PHE A 97 12.40 -2.02 14.99
C PHE A 97 11.73 -3.15 15.77
N SER A 98 12.50 -4.09 16.27
CA SER A 98 11.98 -5.19 17.11
C SER A 98 11.34 -4.71 18.43
N GLU A 99 11.57 -3.45 18.81
CA GLU A 99 11.01 -2.80 20.00
C GLU A 99 9.78 -1.92 19.70
N ALA A 100 9.32 -1.87 18.44
CA ALA A 100 8.11 -1.12 18.10
C ALA A 100 6.91 -1.63 18.93
N PRO A 101 6.00 -0.74 19.37
CA PRO A 101 4.77 -1.15 20.03
C PRO A 101 4.05 -2.24 19.24
N HIS A 102 3.46 -3.22 19.94
CA HIS A 102 2.72 -4.33 19.31
C HIS A 102 1.64 -3.82 18.34
N ASP A 103 1.01 -2.69 18.68
CA ASP A 103 0.02 -2.02 17.85
C ASP A 103 0.56 -1.63 16.46
N ASP A 104 1.78 -1.08 16.43
CA ASP A 104 2.45 -0.65 15.21
C ASP A 104 2.97 -1.86 14.40
N GLN A 105 3.29 -2.97 15.08
CA GLN A 105 3.65 -4.23 14.41
C GLN A 105 2.47 -4.87 13.67
N LEU A 106 1.22 -4.53 14.02
CA LEU A 106 0.03 -4.99 13.30
C LEU A 106 -0.25 -4.19 12.03
N VAL A 107 0.27 -2.96 11.90
CA VAL A 107 0.13 -2.15 10.68
C VAL A 107 0.66 -2.87 9.43
N PRO A 108 1.94 -3.32 9.38
CA PRO A 108 2.45 -4.03 8.21
C PRO A 108 1.78 -5.40 7.99
N ALA A 109 1.23 -6.02 9.04
CA ALA A 109 0.46 -7.26 8.89
C ALA A 109 -0.89 -6.99 8.20
N ILE A 110 -1.59 -5.92 8.58
CA ILE A 110 -2.85 -5.49 7.94
C ILE A 110 -2.59 -5.04 6.50
N ASP A 111 -1.54 -4.25 6.24
CA ASP A 111 -1.10 -3.89 4.88
C ASP A 111 -0.88 -5.14 4.02
N ALA A 112 -0.06 -6.09 4.50
CA ALA A 112 0.25 -7.30 3.75
C ALA A 112 -1.01 -8.11 3.36
N LEU A 113 -1.99 -8.18 4.25
CA LEU A 113 -3.27 -8.85 3.97
C LEU A 113 -4.14 -8.06 3.00
N CYS A 114 -4.25 -6.74 3.16
CA CYS A 114 -4.98 -5.86 2.24
C CYS A 114 -4.42 -5.95 0.82
N SER A 115 -3.09 -5.87 0.70
CA SER A 115 -2.36 -6.01 -0.55
C SER A 115 -2.73 -7.30 -1.31
N LEU A 116 -2.80 -8.44 -0.63
CA LEU A 116 -3.17 -9.73 -1.25
C LEU A 116 -4.65 -9.81 -1.65
N MET A 117 -5.52 -8.98 -1.07
CA MET A 117 -6.93 -8.89 -1.43
C MET A 117 -7.20 -7.91 -2.58
N GLU A 118 -6.19 -7.20 -3.05
CA GLU A 118 -6.29 -6.22 -4.11
C GLU A 118 -5.74 -6.76 -5.44
N LYS A 119 -6.36 -6.32 -6.53
CA LYS A 119 -5.96 -6.75 -7.86
C LYS A 119 -4.70 -6.01 -8.30
N ARG A 120 -3.53 -6.61 -8.05
CA ARG A 120 -2.23 -6.09 -8.52
C ARG A 120 -1.69 -6.93 -9.68
N GLY A 121 -1.01 -6.29 -10.64
CA GLY A 121 -0.52 -6.98 -11.85
C GLY A 121 0.57 -8.03 -11.60
N TYR A 122 1.24 -7.96 -10.45
CA TYR A 122 2.42 -8.75 -10.10
C TYR A 122 2.19 -9.74 -8.94
N GLN A 123 0.97 -9.82 -8.39
CA GLN A 123 0.66 -10.74 -7.30
C GLN A 123 -0.77 -11.29 -7.41
N PRO A 124 -1.04 -12.47 -6.85
CA PRO A 124 -2.39 -13.03 -6.80
C PRO A 124 -3.34 -12.16 -5.98
N CYS A 125 -4.61 -12.13 -6.37
CA CYS A 125 -5.69 -11.43 -5.69
C CYS A 125 -6.65 -12.46 -5.11
N VAL A 126 -6.99 -12.33 -3.82
CA VAL A 126 -7.92 -13.24 -3.15
C VAL A 126 -9.10 -12.49 -2.54
N GLU A 127 -10.17 -13.23 -2.26
CA GLU A 127 -11.44 -12.63 -1.91
C GLU A 127 -11.59 -12.30 -0.43
N ASN A 128 -10.75 -12.80 0.48
CA ASN A 128 -10.97 -12.60 1.93
C ASN A 128 -9.68 -12.68 2.76
N PRO A 129 -9.69 -12.14 4.00
CA PRO A 129 -8.53 -12.14 4.89
C PRO A 129 -8.00 -13.55 5.22
N GLU A 130 -8.86 -14.56 5.30
CA GLU A 130 -8.46 -15.95 5.57
C GLU A 130 -7.54 -16.49 4.46
N THR A 131 -7.95 -16.30 3.21
CA THR A 131 -7.16 -16.76 2.06
C THR A 131 -5.88 -15.93 1.93
N ALA A 132 -5.95 -14.62 2.20
CA ALA A 132 -4.78 -13.75 2.22
C ALA A 132 -3.77 -14.21 3.28
N PHE A 133 -4.23 -14.58 4.47
CA PHE A 133 -3.40 -15.13 5.55
C PHE A 133 -2.70 -16.43 5.14
N VAL A 134 -3.42 -17.36 4.52
CA VAL A 134 -2.82 -18.62 4.02
C VAL A 134 -1.71 -18.33 3.00
N MET A 135 -1.88 -17.34 2.14
CA MET A 135 -0.87 -16.96 1.15
C MET A 135 0.32 -16.24 1.77
N ALA A 136 0.07 -15.31 2.69
CA ALA A 136 1.10 -14.59 3.42
C ALA A 136 1.98 -15.55 4.23
N THR A 137 1.37 -16.49 4.98
CA THR A 137 2.12 -17.49 5.78
C THR A 137 2.90 -18.48 4.92
N ARG A 138 2.41 -18.85 3.73
CA ARG A 138 3.23 -19.64 2.78
C ARG A 138 4.48 -18.87 2.34
N ARG A 139 4.35 -17.56 2.14
CA ARG A 139 5.44 -16.69 1.75
C ARG A 139 6.46 -16.50 2.88
N THR A 140 6.01 -16.21 4.11
CA THR A 140 6.91 -16.06 5.27
C THR A 140 7.73 -17.33 5.50
N ARG A 141 7.11 -18.52 5.39
CA ARG A 141 7.82 -19.81 5.48
C ARG A 141 8.89 -19.99 4.42
N LYS A 142 8.60 -19.61 3.17
CA LYS A 142 9.56 -19.68 2.07
C LYS A 142 10.73 -18.71 2.27
N GLU A 143 10.46 -17.55 2.87
CA GLU A 143 11.45 -16.51 3.16
C GLU A 143 12.20 -16.73 4.49
N GLY A 144 11.80 -17.73 5.29
CA GLY A 144 12.38 -17.96 6.63
C GLY A 144 11.97 -16.91 7.68
N THR A 145 10.90 -16.15 7.44
CA THR A 145 10.41 -15.06 8.29
C THR A 145 9.15 -15.45 9.08
N THR A 146 9.11 -16.69 9.57
CA THR A 146 7.94 -17.27 10.28
C THR A 146 7.60 -16.56 11.58
N PHE A 147 8.50 -15.74 12.12
CA PHE A 147 8.22 -14.85 13.26
C PHE A 147 7.09 -13.85 12.99
N ARG A 148 6.72 -13.62 11.72
CA ARG A 148 5.58 -12.78 11.30
C ARG A 148 4.23 -13.51 11.35
N ASP A 149 4.22 -14.85 11.42
CA ASP A 149 2.98 -15.65 11.38
C ASP A 149 2.00 -15.32 12.53
N PRO A 150 2.44 -15.04 13.77
CA PRO A 150 1.55 -14.61 14.84
C PRO A 150 0.85 -13.28 14.54
N LEU A 151 1.58 -12.27 14.05
CA LEU A 151 1.03 -10.96 13.67
C LEU A 151 0.03 -11.09 12.52
N LEU A 152 0.34 -11.89 11.50
CA LEU A 152 -0.56 -12.17 10.40
C LEU A 152 -1.85 -12.86 10.85
N ARG A 153 -1.75 -13.77 11.83
CA ARG A 153 -2.92 -14.46 12.39
C ARG A 153 -3.83 -13.49 13.14
N GLU A 154 -3.24 -12.65 13.98
CA GLU A 154 -3.96 -11.63 14.75
C GLU A 154 -4.61 -10.59 13.82
N ALA A 155 -3.88 -10.06 12.84
CA ALA A 155 -4.43 -9.16 11.83
C ALA A 155 -5.61 -9.81 11.08
N ARG A 156 -5.48 -11.09 10.68
CA ARG A 156 -6.59 -11.84 10.06
C ARG A 156 -7.80 -11.93 10.97
N ASP A 157 -7.60 -12.27 12.24
CA ASP A 157 -8.70 -12.40 13.21
C ASP A 157 -9.44 -11.06 13.41
N LEU A 158 -8.68 -9.96 13.52
CA LEU A 158 -9.23 -8.60 13.61
C LEU A 158 -10.01 -8.21 12.34
N MET A 159 -9.44 -8.41 11.15
CA MET A 159 -10.08 -8.06 9.88
C MET A 159 -11.35 -8.88 9.62
N MET A 160 -11.41 -10.13 10.09
CA MET A 160 -12.59 -10.97 9.99
C MET A 160 -13.70 -10.58 10.98
N ALA A 161 -13.38 -9.85 12.05
CA ALA A 161 -14.34 -9.39 13.05
C ALA A 161 -15.07 -8.10 12.65
N VAL A 162 -14.59 -7.40 11.61
CA VAL A 162 -15.20 -6.17 11.10
C VAL A 162 -15.80 -6.39 9.71
N SER A 163 -16.74 -5.52 9.31
CA SER A 163 -17.32 -5.60 7.97
C SER A 163 -16.27 -5.28 6.92
N ARG A 164 -16.23 -6.02 5.81
CA ARG A 164 -15.30 -5.73 4.72
C ARG A 164 -15.74 -4.46 3.97
N PRO A 165 -14.83 -3.50 3.69
CA PRO A 165 -15.18 -2.34 2.90
C PRO A 165 -15.28 -2.70 1.41
N ASP A 166 -16.16 -2.01 0.69
CA ASP A 166 -16.23 -2.13 -0.77
C ASP A 166 -15.27 -1.13 -1.44
N ILE A 167 -14.00 -1.53 -1.55
CA ILE A 167 -12.95 -0.74 -2.19
C ILE A 167 -13.17 -0.56 -3.69
N THR A 168 -14.00 -1.40 -4.31
CA THR A 168 -14.25 -1.35 -5.76
C THR A 168 -15.07 -0.13 -6.16
N ARG A 169 -15.69 0.53 -5.18
CA ARG A 169 -16.38 1.83 -5.36
C ARG A 169 -15.43 2.99 -5.64
N ILE A 170 -14.15 2.86 -5.29
CA ILE A 170 -13.12 3.86 -5.62
C ILE A 170 -12.69 3.60 -7.07
N THR A 171 -13.36 4.24 -8.02
CA THR A 171 -13.10 4.09 -9.47
C THR A 171 -12.39 5.29 -10.08
N SER A 172 -12.32 6.40 -9.36
CA SER A 172 -11.77 7.69 -9.79
C SER A 172 -11.21 8.45 -8.59
N LEU A 173 -10.21 9.30 -8.82
CA LEU A 173 -9.68 10.25 -7.83
C LEU A 173 -10.53 11.53 -7.74
N GLU A 174 -11.32 11.83 -8.77
CA GLU A 174 -12.20 13.02 -8.81
C GLU A 174 -13.42 12.86 -7.90
N ASP A 175 -13.92 11.62 -7.79
CA ASP A 175 -15.07 11.24 -6.99
C ASP A 175 -14.75 9.99 -6.17
N MET A 176 -13.73 10.09 -5.33
CA MET A 176 -13.31 9.01 -4.44
C MET A 176 -14.28 8.91 -3.26
N PRO A 177 -15.16 7.90 -3.14
CA PRO A 177 -16.10 7.82 -2.03
C PRO A 177 -15.37 7.50 -0.73
N ASN A 178 -15.85 8.05 0.40
CA ASN A 178 -15.42 7.57 1.71
C ASN A 178 -16.05 6.19 1.97
N ILE A 179 -15.20 5.17 2.18
CA ILE A 179 -15.59 3.77 2.38
C ILE A 179 -15.81 3.39 3.85
N GLY A 180 -15.96 4.36 4.75
CA GLY A 180 -16.15 4.15 6.20
C GLY A 180 -14.93 4.52 7.05
N ILE A 181 -14.01 5.31 6.50
CA ILE A 181 -12.84 5.86 7.20
C ILE A 181 -13.29 7.12 7.95
N PRO A 182 -12.74 7.43 9.15
CA PRO A 182 -12.98 8.70 9.83
C PRO A 182 -12.78 9.90 8.91
N ARG A 183 -13.65 10.92 9.06
CA ARG A 183 -13.69 12.05 8.14
C ARG A 183 -12.33 12.76 8.01
N GLU A 184 -11.66 12.99 9.14
CA GLU A 184 -10.34 13.62 9.18
C GLU A 184 -9.29 12.83 8.39
N MET A 185 -9.21 11.51 8.58
CA MET A 185 -8.28 10.66 7.83
C MET A 185 -8.61 10.65 6.34
N TYR A 186 -9.89 10.60 5.99
CA TYR A 186 -10.32 10.67 4.59
C TYR A 186 -9.96 12.01 3.93
N ASP A 187 -10.17 13.14 4.63
CA ASP A 187 -9.77 14.45 4.15
C ASP A 187 -8.25 14.55 3.97
N ARG A 188 -7.47 13.99 4.90
CA ARG A 188 -6.01 13.89 4.80
C ARG A 188 -5.55 13.10 3.58
N ILE A 189 -6.19 11.96 3.27
CA ILE A 189 -5.91 11.20 2.04
C ILE A 189 -6.17 12.08 0.81
N LEU A 190 -7.30 12.79 0.75
CA LEU A 190 -7.62 13.68 -0.37
C LEU A 190 -6.59 14.80 -0.56
N GLU A 191 -6.10 15.38 0.54
CA GLU A 191 -5.03 16.39 0.53
C GLU A 191 -3.74 15.82 -0.08
N CYS A 192 -3.28 14.65 0.36
CA CYS A 192 -2.09 13.99 -0.20
C CYS A 192 -2.22 13.76 -1.72
N PHE A 193 -3.39 13.33 -2.21
CA PHE A 193 -3.63 13.18 -3.65
C PHE A 193 -3.74 14.51 -4.40
N ALA A 194 -4.22 15.58 -3.76
CA ALA A 194 -4.20 16.91 -4.35
C ALA A 194 -2.77 17.44 -4.52
N GLU A 195 -1.92 17.27 -3.51
CA GLU A 195 -0.50 17.63 -3.55
C GLU A 195 0.26 16.83 -4.61
N ALA A 196 0.03 15.52 -4.68
CA ALA A 196 0.64 14.66 -5.70
C ALA A 196 0.28 15.08 -7.13
N ARG A 197 -0.99 15.44 -7.37
CA ARG A 197 -1.44 15.95 -8.68
C ARG A 197 -0.77 17.27 -9.04
N GLU A 198 -0.59 18.16 -8.07
CA GLU A 198 0.12 19.42 -8.32
C GLU A 198 1.60 19.18 -8.64
N MET A 199 2.27 18.31 -7.89
CA MET A 199 3.65 17.88 -8.18
C MET A 199 3.77 17.30 -9.60
N LEU A 200 2.82 16.44 -10.00
CA LEU A 200 2.82 15.78 -11.31
C LEU A 200 2.71 16.76 -12.49
N LYS A 201 2.04 17.91 -12.32
CA LYS A 201 2.03 18.98 -13.34
C LYS A 201 3.44 19.50 -13.61
N GLY A 202 4.28 19.61 -12.58
CA GLY A 202 5.69 19.98 -12.70
C GLY A 202 6.52 18.97 -13.51
N HIS A 203 6.05 17.72 -13.60
CA HIS A 203 6.63 16.66 -14.41
C HIS A 203 5.93 16.46 -15.77
N GLY A 204 4.96 17.32 -16.12
CA GLY A 204 4.26 17.29 -17.41
C GLY A 204 3.08 16.31 -17.48
N TYR A 205 2.53 15.87 -16.34
CA TYR A 205 1.37 14.99 -16.26
C TYR A 205 0.10 15.77 -15.88
N HIS A 206 -1.00 15.52 -16.58
CA HIS A 206 -2.30 16.15 -16.32
C HIS A 206 -3.34 15.14 -15.84
N VAL A 207 -3.15 14.60 -14.63
CA VAL A 207 -3.94 13.49 -14.08
C VAL A 207 -4.98 13.89 -13.04
#